data_AF-A0A956ZBB7-F1
#
_entry.id   AF-A0A956ZBB7-F1
#
_cell.length_a   1.000
_cell.length_b   1.000
_cell.length_c   1.000
_cell.angle_alpha   90.00
_cell.angle_beta   90.00
_cell.angle_gamma   90.00
#
_symmetry.space_group_name_H-M   'P 1'
#
loop_
_entity.id
_entity.type
_entity.pdbx_description
1 polymer ?
#
loop_
_entity_poly.entity_id
_entity_poly.type
_entity_poly.pdbx_seq_one_letter_code
_entity_poly.pdbx_strand_id
1 'polypeptide(L)' 'MMRANVFKSANKHELVEKPIPKAGPGEAVIKVTLTTICGTDIHIVRGEFPVAE' A
#
# COMPACT_ATOMS: atom_id res chain seq x y z
N MET A 1 -3.90 15.30 0.67
CA MET A 1 -3.09 14.26 1.32
C MET A 1 -4.00 13.07 1.65
N MET A 2 -3.45 11.88 1.80
CA MET A 2 -4.12 10.65 2.20
C MET A 2 -3.20 9.79 3.06
N ARG A 3 -3.78 8.99 3.96
CA ARG A 3 -3.05 8.01 4.76
C ARG A 3 -2.84 6.72 3.96
N ALA A 4 -1.63 6.19 3.98
CA ALA A 4 -1.27 4.93 3.32
C ALA A 4 -0.43 4.06 4.25
N ASN A 5 -0.80 2.78 4.40
CA ASN A 5 0.06 1.80 5.05
C ASN A 5 1.14 1.36 4.07
N VAL A 6 2.41 1.66 4.38
CA VAL A 6 3.54 1.49 3.46
C VAL A 6 4.53 0.50 4.04
N PHE A 7 4.88 -0.52 3.26
CA PHE A 7 6.00 -1.39 3.54
C PHE A 7 7.31 -0.60 3.52
N LYS A 8 8.13 -0.74 4.57
CA LYS A 8 9.43 -0.06 4.69
C LYS A 8 10.59 -1.04 4.58
N SER A 9 10.44 -2.20 5.20
CA SER A 9 11.40 -3.31 5.17
C SER A 9 10.74 -4.55 5.77
N ALA A 10 11.40 -5.70 5.71
CA ALA A 10 10.92 -6.89 6.40
C ALA A 10 10.60 -6.59 7.88
N ASN A 11 9.41 -7.02 8.30
CA ASN A 11 8.77 -6.77 9.60
C ASN A 11 8.54 -5.30 9.96
N LYS A 12 8.57 -4.39 8.98
CA LYS A 12 8.35 -2.95 9.19
C LYS A 12 7.40 -2.37 8.16
N HIS A 13 6.24 -1.93 8.63
CA HIS A 13 5.27 -1.14 7.88
C HIS A 13 4.89 0.10 8.69
N GLU A 14 4.45 1.15 8.01
CA GLU A 14 4.15 2.42 8.65
C GLU A 14 2.99 3.13 7.95
N LEU A 15 2.11 3.75 8.74
CA LEU A 15 1.08 4.63 8.22
C LEU A 15 1.69 6.01 7.96
N VAL A 16 1.75 6.41 6.69
CA VAL A 16 2.33 7.69 6.27
C VAL A 16 1.34 8.53 5.49
N GLU A 17 1.53 9.85 5.50
CA GLU A 17 0.80 10.77 4.63
C GLU A 17 1.42 10.80 3.22
N LYS A 18 0.59 10.67 2.18
CA LYS A 18 0.99 10.76 0.77
C LYS A 18 0.06 11.74 0.02
N PRO A 19 0.50 12.33 -1.09
CA PRO A 19 -0.40 13.05 -1.98
C PRO A 19 -1.48 12.10 -2.52
N ILE A 20 -2.68 12.63 -2.74
CA ILE A 20 -3.73 11.89 -3.46
C ILE A 20 -3.25 11.77 -4.91
N PRO A 21 -3.26 10.56 -5.51
CA PRO A 21 -2.79 10.37 -6.87
C PRO A 21 -3.70 11.10 -7.88
N LYS A 22 -3.16 11.38 -9.07
CA LYS A 22 -3.91 11.87 -10.23
C LYS A 22 -3.99 10.76 -11.25
N ALA A 23 -5.19 10.44 -11.73
CA ALA A 23 -5.38 9.46 -12.79
C ALA A 23 -4.87 9.98 -14.14
N GLY A 24 -4.17 9.13 -14.87
CA GLY A 24 -3.87 9.32 -16.30
C GLY A 24 -5.00 8.84 -17.22
N PRO A 25 -4.78 8.85 -18.55
CA PRO A 25 -5.74 8.32 -19.51
C PRO A 25 -6.06 6.83 -19.23
N GLY A 26 -7.33 6.50 -19.02
CA GLY A 26 -7.78 5.12 -18.76
C GLY A 26 -7.73 4.69 -17.29
N GLU A 27 -7.29 5.55 -16.37
CA GLU A 27 -7.24 5.26 -14.94
C GLU A 27 -8.36 5.96 -14.16
N ALA A 28 -8.63 5.48 -12.94
CA ALA A 28 -9.57 6.09 -12.02
C ALA A 28 -8.96 6.24 -10.62
N VAL A 29 -9.23 7.37 -9.95
CA VAL A 29 -8.91 7.56 -8.54
C VAL A 29 -10.10 7.13 -7.71
N ILE A 30 -9.93 6.08 -6.89
CA ILE A 30 -10.98 5.51 -6.06
C ILE A 30 -10.71 5.87 -4.59
N LYS A 31 -11.73 6.44 -3.92
CA LYS A 31 -11.69 6.59 -2.46
C LYS A 31 -12.04 5.27 -1.80
N VAL A 32 -11.03 4.58 -1.28
CA VAL A 32 -11.21 3.32 -0.54
C VAL A 32 -11.97 3.59 0.76
N THR A 33 -13.10 2.90 0.96
CA THR A 33 -13.89 2.94 2.21
C THR A 33 -13.57 1.77 3.13
N LEU A 34 -13.25 0.61 2.57
CA LEU A 34 -12.86 -0.61 3.28
C LEU A 34 -11.92 -1.43 2.39
N THR A 35 -10.88 -1.99 3.02
CA THR A 35 -10.10 -3.09 2.48
C THR A 35 -9.83 -4.07 3.62
N THR A 36 -9.51 -5.31 3.28
CA THR A 36 -9.23 -6.37 4.27
C THR A 36 -7.80 -6.86 4.12
N ILE A 37 -7.33 -7.60 5.12
CA ILE A 37 -5.99 -8.19 5.13
C ILE A 37 -6.09 -9.60 4.56
N CYS A 38 -5.30 -9.90 3.54
CA CYS A 38 -5.10 -11.23 2.99
C CYS A 38 -3.85 -11.88 3.60
N GLY A 39 -3.73 -13.20 3.57
CA GLY A 39 -2.50 -13.89 4.00
C GLY A 39 -1.26 -13.41 3.24
N THR A 40 -1.40 -13.08 1.96
CA THR A 40 -0.32 -12.54 1.12
C THR A 40 0.27 -11.25 1.68
N ASP A 41 -0.55 -10.36 2.26
CA ASP A 41 -0.06 -9.12 2.87
C ASP A 41 0.92 -9.42 4.01
N ILE A 42 0.65 -10.47 4.80
CA ILE A 42 1.51 -10.89 5.90
C ILE A 42 2.83 -11.47 5.39
N HIS A 43 2.77 -12.31 4.35
CA HIS A 43 3.98 -12.84 3.72
C HIS A 43 4.87 -11.74 3.12
N ILE A 44 4.26 -10.70 2.51
CA ILE A 44 4.98 -9.50 2.06
C ILE A 44 5.63 -8.77 3.23
N VAL A 45 4.88 -8.50 4.32
CA VAL A 45 5.41 -7.82 5.50
C VAL A 45 6.57 -8.59 6.12
N ARG A 46 6.57 -9.92 6.10
CA ARG A 46 7.68 -10.75 6.60
C ARG A 46 8.90 -10.78 5.67
N GLY A 47 8.81 -10.20 4.46
CA GLY A 47 9.88 -10.21 3.47
C GLY A 47 10.02 -11.54 2.72
N GLU A 48 8.97 -12.36 2.70
CA GLU A 48 8.96 -13.66 2.01
C GLU A 48 8.73 -13.53 0.50
N PHE A 49 8.30 -12.34 0.04
CA PHE A 49 8.13 -11.99 -1.37
C PHE A 49 8.98 -10.76 -1.75
N PRO A 50 9.50 -10.69 -2.98
CA PRO A 50 10.21 -9.51 -3.46
C PRO A 50 9.24 -8.32 -3.59
N VAL A 51 9.69 -7.14 -3.16
CA VAL A 51 8.97 -5.86 -3.29
C VAL A 51 9.87 -4.92 -4.09
N ALA A 52 9.31 -4.26 -5.10
CA ALA A 52 10.04 -3.24 -5.85
C ALA A 52 10.33 -2.03 -4.94
N GLU A 53 11.56 -1.50 -5.02
CA GLU A 53 11.97 -0.27 -4.34
C GLU A 53 11.33 0.99 -4.92
#